data_AF-A0AB35JNC8-F1
#
_entry.id   AF-A0AB35JNC8-F1
#
_cell.length_a   1.000
_cell.length_b   1.000
_cell.length_c   1.000
_cell.angle_alpha   90.00
_cell.angle_beta   90.00
_cell.angle_gamma   90.00
#
_symmetry.space_group_name_H-M   'P 1'
#
loop_
_entity.id
_entity.type
_entity.pdbx_description
1 polymer ?
#
loop_
_entity_poly.entity_id
_entity_poly.type
_entity_poly.pdbx_seq_one_letter_code
_entity_poly.pdbx_strand_id
1 'polypeptide(L)'
;MEPVKIGSLFKSGSVYNGPVQIIDPASNVNGAVIRTATYIGGPSSFVTTGTSAPKDASDTTKPVILASNQDRAVLPYPVAIPAGFGLWVVPNSTAKIYITYDLL
;
A
#
# COMPACT_ATOMS: atom_id res chain seq x y z
N MET A 1 -7.05 12.67 20.33
CA MET A 1 -6.24 12.24 19.16
C MET A 1 -6.11 13.46 18.27
N GLU A 2 -4.88 13.85 17.93
CA GLU A 2 -4.66 15.00 17.06
C GLU A 2 -5.22 14.74 15.65
N PRO A 3 -5.78 15.75 14.97
CA PRO A 3 -6.25 15.60 13.59
C PRO A 3 -5.12 15.13 12.66
N VAL A 4 -5.32 14.00 11.99
CA VAL A 4 -4.40 13.50 10.97
C VAL A 4 -4.68 14.26 9.68
N LYS A 5 -3.67 14.93 9.13
CA LYS A 5 -3.75 15.57 7.80
C LYS A 5 -3.95 14.49 6.73
N ILE A 6 -4.87 14.73 5.79
CA ILE A 6 -4.99 13.90 4.58
C ILE A 6 -3.72 14.03 3.74
N GLY A 7 -3.35 12.95 3.05
CA GLY A 7 -2.21 12.96 2.13
C GLY A 7 -2.47 13.88 0.94
N SER A 8 -1.42 14.54 0.48
CA SER A 8 -1.41 15.39 -0.72
C SER A 8 -1.55 14.59 -2.02
N LEU A 9 -1.18 13.30 -2.01
CA LEU A 9 -1.31 12.38 -3.12
C LEU A 9 -2.30 11.26 -2.79
N PHE A 10 -2.92 10.69 -3.82
CA PHE A 10 -3.84 9.56 -3.65
C PHE A 10 -3.78 8.56 -4.80
N LYS A 11 -4.15 7.33 -4.49
CA LYS A 11 -4.46 6.29 -5.48
C LYS A 11 -5.76 5.61 -5.09
N SER A 12 -6.75 5.70 -5.97
CA SER A 12 -8.05 5.07 -5.81
C SER A 12 -8.44 4.34 -7.08
N GLY A 13 -9.10 3.19 -6.95
CA GLY A 13 -9.64 2.45 -8.09
C GLY A 13 -9.53 0.94 -7.95
N SER A 14 -9.87 0.26 -9.04
CA SER A 14 -9.74 -1.19 -9.14
C SER A 14 -8.30 -1.57 -9.52
N VAL A 15 -7.79 -2.61 -8.88
CA VAL A 15 -6.54 -3.27 -9.23
C VAL A 15 -6.82 -4.74 -9.53
N TYR A 16 -6.07 -5.28 -10.47
CA TYR A 16 -6.25 -6.62 -11.00
C TYR A 16 -4.96 -7.43 -10.84
N ASN A 17 -5.06 -8.75 -10.95
CA ASN A 17 -4.00 -9.73 -10.69
C ASN A 17 -2.57 -9.22 -10.90
N GLY A 18 -1.76 -9.35 -9.86
CA GLY A 18 -0.35 -9.02 -9.87
C GLY A 18 -0.01 -7.68 -9.22
N PRO A 19 1.28 -7.45 -8.89
CA PRO A 19 1.72 -6.26 -8.17
C PRO A 19 1.41 -4.96 -8.92
N VAL A 20 0.72 -4.03 -8.25
CA VAL A 20 0.46 -2.67 -8.74
C VAL A 20 1.28 -1.70 -7.90
N GLN A 21 2.14 -0.93 -8.55
CA GLN A 21 2.94 0.12 -7.91
C GLN A 21 2.07 1.34 -7.58
N ILE A 22 2.16 1.81 -6.34
CA ILE A 22 1.51 3.02 -5.82
C ILE A 22 2.55 4.12 -5.62
N ILE A 23 3.68 3.75 -5.01
CA ILE A 23 4.85 4.62 -4.85
C ILE A 23 6.04 3.92 -5.49
N ASP A 24 6.71 4.64 -6.39
CA ASP A 24 7.96 4.20 -7.00
C ASP A 24 9.13 4.42 -6.02
N PRO A 25 9.95 3.38 -5.72
CA PRO A 25 11.12 3.52 -4.87
C PRO A 25 12.03 4.69 -5.21
N ALA A 26 12.28 4.94 -6.50
CA ALA A 26 13.18 6.01 -6.94
C ALA A 26 12.58 7.41 -6.72
N SER A 27 11.25 7.51 -6.75
CA SER A 27 10.53 8.76 -6.46
C SER A 27 10.42 9.06 -4.96
N ASN A 28 10.58 8.05 -4.10
CA ASN A 28 10.55 8.19 -2.66
C ASN A 28 11.94 8.55 -2.08
N VAL A 29 12.41 9.76 -2.35
CA VAL A 29 13.80 10.16 -2.01
C VAL A 29 14.01 10.41 -0.52
N ASN A 30 13.02 10.95 0.20
CA ASN A 30 13.16 11.31 1.62
C ASN A 30 12.25 10.50 2.57
N GLY A 31 11.56 9.48 2.05
CA GLY A 31 10.55 8.75 2.80
C GLY A 31 9.13 9.20 2.44
N ALA A 32 8.17 8.40 2.86
CA ALA A 32 6.76 8.64 2.59
C ALA A 32 5.92 8.35 3.82
N VAL A 33 4.73 8.92 3.90
CA VAL A 33 3.76 8.60 4.96
C VAL A 33 2.45 8.18 4.31
N ILE A 34 2.02 6.94 4.56
CA ILE A 34 0.66 6.51 4.25
C ILE A 34 -0.25 7.10 5.30
N ARG A 35 -1.13 8.02 4.91
CA ARG A 35 -2.06 8.70 5.83
C ARG A 35 -3.31 7.88 6.06
N THR A 36 -3.89 7.38 4.97
CA THR A 36 -5.06 6.50 5.00
C THR A 36 -4.89 5.41 3.95
N ALA A 37 -5.36 4.21 4.25
CA ALA A 37 -5.48 3.16 3.26
C ALA A 37 -6.67 2.28 3.59
N THR A 38 -7.53 2.06 2.60
CA THR A 38 -8.54 1.01 2.59
C THR A 38 -8.26 0.08 1.43
N TYR A 39 -8.22 -1.21 1.72
CA TYR A 39 -8.14 -2.28 0.74
C TYR A 39 -9.41 -3.12 0.84
N ILE A 40 -10.04 -3.42 -0.29
CA ILE A 40 -11.23 -4.27 -0.39
C ILE A 40 -10.93 -5.34 -1.42
N GLY A 41 -10.85 -6.61 -1.01
CA GLY A 41 -10.50 -7.70 -1.92
C GLY A 41 -10.37 -9.04 -1.22
N GLY A 42 -10.16 -10.08 -2.03
CA GLY A 42 -10.12 -11.47 -1.59
C GLY A 42 -8.92 -11.85 -0.71
N PRO A 43 -8.93 -13.07 -0.15
CA PRO A 43 -7.89 -13.58 0.73
C PRO A 43 -6.53 -13.64 0.05
N SER A 44 -5.47 -13.60 0.86
CA SER A 44 -4.06 -13.64 0.39
C SER A 44 -3.71 -12.45 -0.51
N SER A 45 -4.35 -11.31 -0.30
CA SER A 45 -3.98 -10.07 -0.96
C SER A 45 -3.49 -9.06 0.07
N PHE A 46 -2.50 -8.26 -0.31
CA PHE A 46 -1.84 -7.37 0.65
C PHE A 46 -1.33 -6.07 0.03
N VAL A 47 -1.14 -5.08 0.89
CA VAL A 47 -0.37 -3.88 0.61
C VAL A 47 0.99 -4.05 1.30
N THR A 48 2.06 -3.89 0.52
CA THR A 48 3.43 -4.17 0.97
C THR A 48 4.39 -3.04 0.59
N THR A 49 5.52 -3.00 1.27
CA THR A 49 6.63 -2.08 0.97
C THR A 49 7.95 -2.84 0.83
N GLY A 50 9.03 -2.14 0.48
CA GLY A 50 10.35 -2.70 0.16
C GLY A 50 11.10 -1.86 -0.86
N THR A 51 12.36 -2.20 -1.13
CA THR A 51 13.18 -1.52 -2.16
C THR A 51 12.91 -2.00 -3.59
N SER A 52 12.12 -3.06 -3.74
CA SER A 52 11.72 -3.63 -5.02
C SER A 52 10.30 -4.18 -4.94
N ALA A 53 9.65 -4.30 -6.10
CA ALA A 53 8.33 -4.92 -6.18
C ALA A 53 8.36 -6.36 -5.61
N PRO A 54 7.26 -6.81 -4.98
CA PRO A 54 7.04 -8.22 -4.70
C PRO A 54 6.89 -8.99 -6.01
N LYS A 55 7.23 -10.28 -6.01
CA LYS A 55 7.03 -11.13 -7.19
C LYS A 55 5.54 -11.32 -7.49
N ASP A 56 4.77 -11.71 -6.47
CA ASP A 56 3.34 -12.04 -6.55
C ASP A 56 2.74 -12.12 -5.13
N ALA A 57 1.48 -12.57 -5.03
CA ALA A 57 0.72 -12.71 -3.77
C ALA A 57 1.23 -13.82 -2.84
N SER A 58 2.27 -14.56 -3.22
CA SER A 58 2.94 -15.56 -2.39
C SER A 58 4.31 -15.10 -1.88
N ASP A 59 4.75 -13.89 -2.25
CA ASP A 59 6.04 -13.35 -1.84
C ASP A 59 6.03 -12.93 -0.35
N THR A 60 6.63 -13.77 0.49
CA THR A 60 6.77 -13.57 1.93
C THR A 60 8.04 -12.81 2.33
N THR A 61 8.82 -12.33 1.35
CA THR A 61 10.10 -11.63 1.61
C THR A 61 9.94 -10.13 1.83
N LYS A 62 8.72 -9.59 1.66
CA LYS A 62 8.43 -8.16 1.73
C LYS A 62 7.61 -7.81 2.99
N PRO A 63 7.90 -6.69 3.67
CA PRO A 63 7.08 -6.20 4.78
C PRO A 63 5.65 -5.83 4.37
N VAL A 64 4.67 -6.50 4.97
CA VAL A 64 3.24 -6.25 4.74
C VAL A 64 2.71 -5.18 5.69
N ILE A 65 2.02 -4.19 5.14
CA ILE A 65 1.40 -3.07 5.88
C ILE A 65 -0.09 -3.35 6.13
N LEU A 66 -0.76 -3.96 5.15
CA LEU A 66 -2.16 -4.39 5.24
C LEU A 66 -2.33 -5.73 4.54
N ALA A 67 -3.14 -6.62 5.11
CA ALA A 67 -3.56 -7.86 4.46
C ALA A 67 -5.07 -8.00 4.57
N SER A 68 -5.73 -8.45 3.48
CA SER A 68 -7.15 -8.76 3.50
C SER A 68 -7.35 -10.26 3.68
N ASN A 69 -8.30 -10.62 4.54
CA ASN A 69 -8.73 -12.00 4.71
C ASN A 69 -10.08 -12.31 4.04
N GLN A 70 -10.95 -11.33 3.73
CA GLN A 70 -12.11 -11.53 2.85
C GLN A 70 -12.94 -10.28 2.49
N ASP A 71 -12.98 -9.25 3.33
CA ASP A 71 -13.88 -8.10 3.09
C ASP A 71 -13.12 -6.79 2.90
N ARG A 72 -12.53 -6.28 3.96
CA ARG A 72 -11.96 -4.94 3.99
C ARG A 72 -10.88 -4.86 5.05
N ALA A 73 -9.70 -4.40 4.64
CA ALA A 73 -8.62 -4.02 5.54
C ALA A 73 -8.47 -2.50 5.54
N VAL A 74 -8.38 -1.91 6.73
CA VAL A 74 -8.21 -0.45 6.90
C VAL A 74 -6.95 -0.22 7.71
N LEU A 75 -6.13 0.74 7.29
CA LEU A 75 -4.95 1.16 8.02
C LEU A 75 -5.37 1.80 9.37
N PRO A 76 -4.93 1.24 10.51
CA PRO A 76 -5.38 1.71 11.82
C PRO A 76 -4.75 3.05 12.22
N TYR A 77 -3.57 3.38 11.68
CA TYR A 77 -2.83 4.61 11.96
C TYR A 77 -1.88 4.93 10.79
N PRO A 78 -1.46 6.18 10.62
CA PRO A 78 -0.48 6.53 9.58
C PRO A 78 0.82 5.77 9.74
N VAL A 79 1.38 5.30 8.62
CA VAL A 79 2.63 4.51 8.60
C VAL A 79 3.68 5.25 7.80
N ALA A 80 4.86 5.44 8.40
CA ALA A 80 6.02 5.97 7.71
C ALA A 80 6.74 4.84 6.94
N ILE A 81 7.10 5.14 5.70
CA ILE A 81 7.90 4.27 4.83
C ILE A 81 9.28 4.93 4.66
N PRO A 82 10.40 4.17 4.81
CA PRO A 82 11.75 4.70 4.60
C PRO A 82 11.98 5.26 3.20
N ALA A 83 13.01 6.10 3.06
CA ALA A 83 13.51 6.54 1.76
C ALA A 83 13.98 5.34 0.90
N GLY A 84 13.79 5.43 -0.41
CA GLY A 84 14.16 4.38 -1.37
C GLY A 84 13.24 3.15 -1.34
N PHE A 85 12.12 3.20 -0.59
CA PHE A 85 11.14 2.12 -0.55
C PHE A 85 9.91 2.49 -1.38
N GLY A 86 9.33 1.51 -2.07
CA GLY A 86 8.07 1.67 -2.78
C GLY A 86 6.88 1.21 -1.95
N LEU A 87 5.71 1.37 -2.54
CA LEU A 87 4.45 0.86 -2.01
C LEU A 87 3.75 0.10 -3.14
N TRP A 88 3.35 -1.14 -2.87
CA TRP A 88 2.67 -1.99 -3.84
C TRP A 88 1.41 -2.57 -3.24
N VAL A 89 0.43 -2.79 -4.12
CA VAL A 89 -0.75 -3.58 -3.83
C VAL A 89 -0.64 -4.87 -4.61
N VAL A 90 -0.83 -6.00 -3.94
CA VAL A 90 -0.71 -7.33 -4.52
C VAL A 90 -2.05 -8.05 -4.37
N PRO A 91 -2.96 -7.85 -5.33
CA PRO A 91 -4.21 -8.59 -5.40
C PRO A 91 -4.00 -10.03 -5.88
N ASN A 92 -4.66 -10.98 -5.23
CA ASN A 92 -4.85 -12.35 -5.73
C ASN A 92 -6.11 -12.49 -6.60
N SER A 93 -6.98 -11.48 -6.60
CA SER A 93 -8.15 -11.32 -7.47
C SER A 93 -8.50 -9.84 -7.56
N THR A 94 -9.51 -9.45 -8.36
CA THR A 94 -9.95 -8.05 -8.44
C THR A 94 -10.17 -7.43 -7.06
N ALA A 95 -9.51 -6.30 -6.82
CA ALA A 95 -9.60 -5.57 -5.57
C ALA A 95 -9.81 -4.08 -5.82
N LYS A 96 -10.27 -3.36 -4.78
CA LYS A 96 -10.38 -1.90 -4.78
C LYS A 96 -9.46 -1.34 -3.71
N ILE A 97 -8.80 -0.24 -4.05
CA ILE A 97 -7.94 0.48 -3.14
C ILE A 97 -8.37 1.94 -3.05
N TYR A 98 -8.14 2.52 -1.88
CA TYR A 98 -8.32 3.93 -1.59
C TYR A 98 -7.21 4.34 -0.62
N ILE A 99 -6.15 4.95 -1.15
CA ILE A 99 -4.94 5.26 -0.40
C ILE A 99 -4.64 6.74 -0.55
N THR A 100 -4.35 7.43 0.56
CA THR A 100 -3.75 8.78 0.56
C THR A 100 -2.38 8.74 1.23
N TYR A 101 -1.45 9.50 0.68
CA TYR A 101 -0.06 9.51 1.14
C TYR A 101 0.63 10.84 0.85
N ASP A 102 1.76 11.05 1.51
CA ASP A 102 2.69 12.15 1.24
C ASP A 102 4.06 11.56 0.91
N LEU A 103 4.75 12.16 -0.06
CA LEU A 103 6.20 12.06 -0.18
C LEU A 103 6.81 13.19 0.66
N LEU A 104 7.88 12.88 1.40
CA LEU A 104 8.55 13.83 2.28
C LEU A 104 9.65 14.64 1.58
#